data_AF-A0A510BDT6-F1
#
_entry.id   AF-A0A510BDT6-F1
#
_cell.length_a   1.000
_cell.length_b   1.000
_cell.length_c   1.000
_cell.angle_alpha   90.00
_cell.angle_beta   90.00
_cell.angle_gamma   90.00
#
_symmetry.space_group_name_H-M   'P 1'
#
loop_
_entity.id
_entity.type
_entity.pdbx_description
1 polymer ?
#
loop_
_entity_poly.entity_id
_entity_poly.type
_entity_poly.pdbx_seq_one_letter_code
_entity_poly.pdbx_strand_id
1 'polypeptide(L)'
;MLCPICGGEECINKSTVNLYLSTVESFFRYKKDNSDRSCERYPTVGDIGECVKTSKRIWLCPNCKKPFEANYKSGETTIQCPNCNSTLSIPASHRTLC
;
A
#
# COMPACT_ATOMS: atom_id res chain seq x y z
N MET A 1 11.99 10.18 -2.81
CA MET A 1 11.06 9.23 -3.49
C MET A 1 10.32 10.03 -4.55
N LEU A 2 10.19 9.48 -5.75
CA LEU A 2 9.51 10.14 -6.87
C LEU A 2 8.13 9.53 -7.08
N CYS A 3 7.17 10.33 -7.56
CA CYS A 3 5.86 9.85 -7.99
C CYS A 3 6.03 8.81 -9.11
N PRO A 4 5.49 7.59 -8.97
CA PRO A 4 5.59 6.55 -10.01
C PRO A 4 4.79 6.88 -11.28
N ILE A 5 3.94 7.91 -11.24
CA ILE A 5 3.02 8.29 -12.31
C ILE A 5 3.57 9.49 -13.09
N CYS A 6 3.97 10.56 -12.40
CA CYS A 6 4.40 11.81 -13.05
C CYS A 6 5.88 12.17 -12.83
N GLY A 7 6.62 11.40 -12.01
CA GLY A 7 8.01 11.70 -11.63
C GLY A 7 8.19 12.87 -10.65
N GLY A 8 7.11 13.55 -10.22
CA GLY A 8 7.18 14.67 -9.29
C GLY A 8 7.54 14.26 -7.85
N GLU A 9 8.22 15.15 -7.12
CA GLU A 9 8.61 14.94 -5.72
C GLU A 9 7.52 15.33 -4.72
N GLU A 10 6.64 16.26 -5.09
CA GLU A 10 5.61 16.82 -4.20
C GLU A 10 4.38 15.94 -4.03
N CYS A 11 4.19 14.93 -4.89
CA CYS A 11 3.03 14.05 -4.82
C CYS A 11 3.09 13.04 -3.67
N ILE A 12 4.28 12.82 -3.09
CA ILE A 12 4.48 11.83 -2.02
C ILE A 12 4.78 12.55 -0.71
N ASN A 13 3.96 12.30 0.30
CA ASN A 13 4.20 12.83 1.63
C ASN A 13 5.20 11.93 2.39
N LYS A 14 6.44 12.42 2.54
CA LYS A 14 7.53 11.70 3.24
C LYS A 14 7.19 11.37 4.70
N SER A 15 6.44 12.23 5.39
CA SER A 15 6.02 11.99 6.78
C SER A 15 5.03 10.82 6.85
N THR A 16 4.07 10.77 5.92
CA THR A 16 3.13 9.65 5.79
C THR A 16 3.85 8.34 5.49
N VAL A 17 4.85 8.38 4.59
CA VAL A 17 5.69 7.21 4.29
C VAL A 17 6.37 6.67 5.53
N ASN A 18 7.02 7.53 6.32
CA ASN A 18 7.73 7.10 7.53
C ASN A 18 6.78 6.54 8.59
N LEU A 19 5.63 7.19 8.81
CA LEU A 19 4.61 6.72 9.75
C LEU A 19 4.03 5.36 9.32
N TYR A 20 3.76 5.18 8.03
CA TYR A 20 3.30 3.91 7.51
C TYR A 20 4.35 2.82 7.71
N LEU A 21 5.61 3.07 7.33
CA LEU A 21 6.70 2.10 7.44
C LEU A 21 6.93 1.64 8.89
N SER A 22 6.89 2.54 9.88
CA SER A 22 7.01 2.16 11.29
C SER A 22 5.82 1.31 11.76
N THR A 23 4.63 1.59 11.25
CA THR A 23 3.41 0.82 11.56
C THR A 23 3.49 -0.60 11.01
N VAL A 24 3.90 -0.77 9.73
CA VAL A 24 4.02 -2.10 9.11
C VAL A 24 5.21 -2.91 9.62
N GLU A 25 6.26 -2.26 10.13
CA GLU A 25 7.39 -2.97 10.74
C GLU A 25 6.95 -3.82 11.93
N SER A 26 6.06 -3.27 12.77
CA SER A 26 5.43 -4.03 13.85
C SER A 26 4.57 -5.17 13.32
N PHE A 27 3.85 -4.95 12.22
CA PHE A 27 3.06 -6.01 11.59
C PHE A 27 3.93 -7.18 11.13
N PHE A 28 5.05 -6.94 10.46
CA PHE A 28 5.95 -8.03 10.04
C PHE A 28 6.52 -8.82 11.21
N ARG A 29 6.80 -8.15 12.33
CA ARG A 29 7.32 -8.81 13.54
C ARG A 29 6.32 -9.78 14.17
N TYR A 30 5.02 -9.47 14.08
CA TYR A 30 3.94 -10.25 14.69
C TYR A 30 3.03 -10.97 13.68
N LYS A 31 3.44 -11.01 12.41
CA LYS A 31 2.64 -11.59 11.33
C LYS A 31 2.33 -13.05 11.62
N LYS A 32 1.05 -13.43 11.51
CA LYS A 32 0.58 -14.80 11.71
C LYS A 32 0.29 -15.45 10.35
N ASP A 33 1.22 -16.27 9.86
CA ASP A 33 1.10 -16.93 8.56
C ASP A 33 -0.05 -17.97 8.47
N ASN A 34 -0.60 -18.39 9.62
CA ASN A 34 -1.70 -19.36 9.73
C ASN A 34 -3.10 -18.74 9.95
N SER A 35 -3.31 -17.43 9.75
CA SER A 35 -4.66 -16.84 9.86
C SER A 35 -5.48 -17.00 8.57
N ASP A 36 -6.77 -17.28 8.73
CA ASP A 36 -7.79 -17.25 7.66
C ASP A 36 -8.05 -15.85 7.10
N ARG A 37 -7.67 -14.78 7.81
CA ARG A 37 -7.90 -13.40 7.36
C ARG A 37 -6.75 -12.86 6.52
N SER A 38 -7.05 -12.42 5.30
CA SER A 38 -6.06 -11.85 4.36
C SER A 38 -5.29 -10.66 4.93
N CYS A 39 -5.91 -9.84 5.78
CA CYS A 39 -5.27 -8.70 6.45
C CYS A 39 -4.29 -9.09 7.58
N GLU A 40 -4.39 -10.32 8.11
CA GLU A 40 -3.43 -10.86 9.08
C GLU A 40 -2.31 -11.64 8.38
N ARG A 41 -2.59 -12.13 7.17
CA ARG A 41 -1.66 -12.94 6.35
C ARG A 41 -0.82 -12.12 5.39
N TYR A 42 -1.30 -10.95 4.95
CA TYR A 42 -0.57 -10.06 4.06
C TYR A 42 -0.59 -8.64 4.61
N PRO A 43 0.55 -7.92 4.54
CA PRO A 43 0.61 -6.56 5.02
C PRO A 43 -0.30 -5.66 4.18
N THR A 44 -0.97 -4.72 4.83
CA THR A 44 -1.85 -3.75 4.19
C THR A 44 -1.03 -2.73 3.41
N VAL A 45 -1.48 -2.34 2.22
CA VAL A 45 -0.83 -1.26 1.45
C VAL A 45 -0.96 0.09 2.15
N GLY A 46 0.08 0.91 2.04
CA GLY A 46 0.10 2.25 2.60
C GLY A 46 -0.30 3.28 1.57
N ASP A 47 -1.32 4.08 1.86
CA ASP A 47 -1.62 5.29 1.08
C ASP A 47 -0.61 6.38 1.49
N ILE A 48 0.19 6.84 0.53
CA ILE A 48 1.30 7.79 0.78
C ILE A 48 1.12 9.11 0.04
N GLY A 49 0.01 9.27 -0.67
CA GLY A 49 -0.32 10.50 -1.39
C GLY A 49 -1.06 10.27 -2.70
N GLU A 50 -1.27 11.37 -3.42
CA GLU A 50 -2.00 11.41 -4.67
C GLU A 50 -1.20 12.19 -5.72
N CYS A 51 -1.19 11.70 -6.95
CA CYS A 51 -0.54 12.36 -8.06
C CYS A 51 -1.34 13.59 -8.49
N VAL A 52 -0.76 14.78 -8.33
CA VAL A 52 -1.38 16.07 -8.70
C VAL A 52 -1.79 16.15 -10.18
N LYS A 53 -1.09 15.43 -11.08
CA LYS A 53 -1.37 15.46 -12.53
C LYS A 53 -2.53 14.58 -12.97
N THR A 54 -2.76 13.48 -12.27
CA THR A 54 -3.70 12.42 -12.71
C THR A 54 -4.78 12.13 -11.68
N SER A 55 -4.70 12.76 -10.49
CA SER A 55 -5.53 12.48 -9.31
C SER A 55 -5.56 10.99 -8.94
N LYS A 56 -4.54 10.25 -9.36
CA LYS A 56 -4.39 8.83 -9.02
C LYS A 56 -3.63 8.68 -7.72
N ARG A 57 -4.12 7.78 -6.87
CA ARG A 57 -3.49 7.48 -5.59
C ARG A 57 -2.18 6.72 -5.76
N ILE A 58 -1.28 6.99 -4.84
CA ILE A 58 0.06 6.40 -4.80
C ILE A 58 0.12 5.51 -3.57
N TRP A 59 0.37 4.23 -3.80
CA TRP A 59 0.52 3.24 -2.74
C TRP A 59 1.98 2.88 -2.53
N LEU A 60 2.34 2.59 -1.29
CA LEU A 60 3.67 2.10 -0.93
C LEU A 60 3.60 0.61 -0.61
N CYS A 61 4.50 -0.16 -1.24
CA CYS A 61 4.68 -1.54 -0.88
C CYS A 61 5.53 -1.64 0.39
N PRO A 62 5.07 -2.33 1.45
CA PRO A 62 5.83 -2.50 2.68
C PRO A 62 7.00 -3.49 2.51
N ASN A 63 6.91 -4.43 1.56
CA ASN A 63 7.97 -5.42 1.29
C ASN A 63 9.16 -4.79 0.54
N CYS A 64 8.91 -4.16 -0.61
CA CYS A 64 9.98 -3.58 -1.43
C CYS A 64 10.23 -2.10 -1.19
N LYS A 65 9.41 -1.43 -0.35
CA LYS A 65 9.48 -0.01 -0.02
C LYS A 65 9.43 0.91 -1.26
N LYS A 66 8.87 0.42 -2.37
CA LYS A 66 8.70 1.18 -3.60
C LYS A 66 7.27 1.70 -3.73
N PRO A 67 7.09 2.98 -4.13
CA PRO A 67 5.78 3.51 -4.47
C PRO A 67 5.31 2.95 -5.82
N PHE A 68 4.01 2.76 -5.97
CA PHE A 68 3.37 2.34 -7.22
C PHE A 68 1.97 2.96 -7.33
N GLU A 69 1.42 2.94 -8.55
CA GLU A 69 0.05 3.42 -8.81
C GLU A 69 -0.97 2.50 -8.15
N ALA A 70 -1.94 3.07 -7.43
CA ALA A 70 -3.04 2.30 -6.86
C ALA A 70 -3.88 1.67 -7.99
N ASN A 71 -3.86 0.34 -8.07
CA ASN A 71 -4.64 -0.44 -9.01
C ASN A 71 -5.45 -1.47 -8.21
N TYR A 72 -6.69 -1.12 -7.89
CA TYR A 72 -7.64 -2.01 -7.24
C TYR A 72 -8.95 -1.99 -8.00
N LYS A 73 -9.61 -3.15 -8.11
CA LYS A 73 -10.98 -3.22 -8.60
C LYS A 73 -11.95 -3.27 -7.42
N SER A 74 -13.13 -2.70 -7.61
CA SER A 74 -14.20 -2.80 -6.62
C SER A 74 -14.51 -4.28 -6.32
N GLY A 75 -14.41 -4.65 -5.05
CA GLY A 75 -14.62 -6.03 -4.57
C GLY A 75 -13.34 -6.83 -4.34
N GLU A 76 -12.17 -6.35 -4.76
CA GLU A 76 -10.90 -7.01 -4.44
C GLU A 76 -10.46 -6.68 -3.00
N THR A 77 -9.96 -7.70 -2.30
CA THR A 77 -9.43 -7.58 -0.94
C THR A 77 -7.90 -7.56 -0.89
N THR A 78 -7.27 -7.98 -1.98
CA THR A 78 -5.81 -8.07 -2.14
C THR A 78 -5.39 -7.54 -3.50
N ILE A 79 -4.13 -7.09 -3.59
CA ILE A 79 -3.48 -6.68 -4.83
C ILE A 79 -2.07 -7.25 -4.89
N GLN A 80 -1.50 -7.32 -6.09
CA GLN A 80 -0.11 -7.68 -6.27
C GLN A 80 0.74 -6.44 -6.53
N CYS A 81 1.86 -6.34 -5.82
CA CYS A 81 2.81 -5.27 -6.07
C CYS A 81 3.48 -5.46 -7.43
N PRO A 82 3.44 -4.48 -8.36
CA PRO A 82 4.08 -4.60 -9.66
C PRO A 82 5.62 -4.61 -9.61
N ASN A 83 6.21 -4.23 -8.48
CA ASN A 83 7.66 -4.15 -8.31
C ASN A 83 8.29 -5.45 -7.78
N CYS A 84 7.58 -6.18 -6.93
CA CYS A 84 8.12 -7.35 -6.23
C CYS A 84 7.18 -8.55 -6.22
N ASN A 85 6.05 -8.47 -6.93
CA ASN A 85 5.00 -9.48 -7.03
C ASN A 85 4.45 -9.99 -5.68
N SER A 86 4.68 -9.26 -4.59
CA SER A 86 4.15 -9.63 -3.28
C SER A 86 2.67 -9.30 -3.21
N THR A 87 1.88 -10.22 -2.65
CA THR A 87 0.47 -10.00 -2.34
C THR A 87 0.34 -9.08 -1.13
N LEU A 88 -0.46 -8.03 -1.27
CA LEU A 88 -0.74 -7.03 -0.26
C LEU A 88 -2.25 -6.92 -0.06
N SER A 89 -2.67 -6.58 1.16
CA SER A 89 -4.09 -6.38 1.45
C SER A 89 -4.50 -4.93 1.17
N ILE A 90 -5.65 -4.74 0.52
CA ILE A 90 -6.24 -3.40 0.36
C ILE A 90 -6.86 -2.99 1.72
N PRO A 91 -6.60 -1.78 2.24
CA PRO A 91 -7.20 -1.30 3.49
C PRO A 91 -8.73 -1.30 3.43
N ALA A 92 -9.37 -1.60 4.56
CA ALA A 92 -10.82 -1.69 4.68
C ALA A 92 -11.56 -0.38 4.35
N SER A 93 -10.88 0.78 4.41
CA SER A 93 -11.40 2.10 4.02
C SER A 93 -11.86 2.18 2.56
N HIS A 94 -11.45 1.21 1.73
CA HIS A 94 -11.83 1.08 0.32
C HIS A 94 -12.78 -0.09 0.05
N ARG A 95 -13.21 -0.80 1.09
CA ARG A 95 -14.19 -1.87 1.02
C ARG A 95 -15.53 -1.29 1.44
N THR A 96 -16.58 -1.54 0.66
CA THR A 96 -17.93 -1.56 1.22
C THR A 96 -17.89 -2.56 2.38
N LEU A 97 -18.30 -2.12 3.59
CA LEU A 97 -18.16 -2.88 4.84
C LEU A 97 -18.46 -4.38 4.66
N CYS A 98 -17.63 -5.21 5.30
CA CYS A 98 -17.98 -6.60 5.60
C CYS A 98 -19.35 -6.71 6.29
#